data_AF-A0A7J4QI46-F1
#
_entry.id   AF-A0A7J4QI46-F1
#
_cell.length_a   1.000
_cell.length_b   1.000
_cell.length_c   1.000
_cell.angle_alpha   90.00
_cell.angle_beta   90.00
_cell.angle_gamma   90.00
#
_symmetry.space_group_name_H-M   'P 1'
#
loop_
_entity.id
_entity.type
_entity.pdbx_description
1 polymer ?
#
loop_
_entity_poly.entity_id
_entity_poly.type
_entity_poly.pdbx_seq_one_letter_code
_entity_poly.pdbx_strand_id
1 'polypeptide(L)' 'MVPGKIMELKGNMATVDYGSEQRSAQIITGEYAVGDYVLVMGGMVIQKVPSHEAIAALENYRKAVSKDGGGSEPPVDVVK' A
#
# COMPACT_ATOMS: atom_id res chain seq x y z
N MET A 1 -6.76 6.39 4.35
CA MET A 1 -5.41 5.81 4.29
C MET A 1 -5.54 4.47 3.60
N VAL A 2 -4.73 4.21 2.56
CA VAL A 2 -4.81 2.95 1.79
C VAL A 2 -3.81 1.96 2.40
N PRO A 3 -4.17 0.69 2.64
CA PRO A 3 -3.20 -0.32 3.03
C PRO A 3 -2.20 -0.58 1.91
N GLY A 4 -0.92 -0.63 2.26
CA GLY A 4 0.15 -1.03 1.35
C GLY A 4 0.67 -2.42 1.70
N LYS A 5 1.28 -3.10 0.74
CA LYS A 5 1.85 -4.44 0.92
C LYS A 5 3.35 -4.36 1.20
N ILE A 6 3.84 -5.05 2.22
CA ILE A 6 5.27 -5.17 2.48
C ILE A 6 5.89 -6.03 1.36
N MET A 7 6.83 -5.45 0.62
CA MET A 7 7.57 -6.12 -0.46
C MET A 7 8.97 -6.54 -0.02
N GLU A 8 9.55 -5.85 0.97
CA GLU A 8 10.88 -6.15 1.49
C GLU A 8 11.00 -5.75 2.97
N LEU A 9 11.82 -6.49 3.72
CA LEU A 9 12.22 -6.18 5.09
C LEU A 9 13.74 -6.16 5.20
N LYS A 10 14.29 -5.06 5.72
CA LYS A 10 15.72 -4.87 6.02
C LYS A 10 15.86 -4.39 7.46
N GLY A 11 16.06 -5.33 8.39
CA GLY A 11 16.04 -5.03 9.82
C GLY A 11 14.66 -4.53 10.25
N ASN A 12 14.58 -3.30 10.78
CA ASN A 12 13.33 -2.65 11.16
C ASN A 12 12.77 -1.72 10.07
N MET A 13 13.30 -1.75 8.85
CA MET A 13 12.79 -0.97 7.73
C MET A 13 12.00 -1.86 6.78
N ALA A 14 10.75 -1.49 6.49
CA ALA A 14 9.90 -2.14 5.52
C ALA A 14 9.78 -1.28 4.25
N THR A 15 9.92 -1.89 3.08
CA THR A 15 9.52 -1.28 1.81
C THR A 15 8.08 -1.66 1.53
N VAL A 16 7.19 -0.67 1.49
CA VAL A 16 5.74 -0.86 1.35
C VAL A 16 5.29 -0.36 -0.01
N ASP A 17 4.63 -1.23 -0.77
CA ASP A 17 4.09 -0.95 -2.09
C ASP A 17 2.58 -0.62 -2.03
N TYR A 18 2.21 0.49 -2.65
CA TYR A 18 0.83 0.95 -2.79
C TYR A 18 0.32 0.83 -4.23
N GLY A 19 1.11 0.23 -5.13
CA GLY A 19 0.82 0.05 -6.54
C GLY A 19 1.32 1.21 -7.42
N SER A 20 1.08 2.46 -7.02
CA SER A 20 1.58 3.64 -7.74
C SER A 20 2.95 4.12 -7.26
N GLU A 21 3.32 3.78 -6.03
CA GLU A 21 4.58 4.19 -5.41
C GLU A 21 4.99 3.19 -4.32
N GLN A 22 6.28 3.20 -4.00
CA GLN A 22 6.84 2.47 -2.88
C GLN A 22 7.39 3.45 -1.85
N ARG A 23 7.16 3.15 -0.56
CA ARG A 23 7.63 3.98 0.56
C ARG A 23 8.33 3.12 1.60
N SER A 24 9.39 3.65 2.17
CA SER A 24 10.03 3.05 3.34
C SER A 24 9.27 3.43 4.62
N ALA A 25 9.05 2.46 5.50
CA ALA A 25 8.39 2.66 6.78
C ALA A 25 9.10 1.88 7.90
N GLN A 26 9.28 2.51 9.06
CA GLN A 26 9.95 1.90 10.20
C GLN A 26 8.97 1.06 11.02
N ILE A 27 9.40 -0.14 11.37
CA ILE A 27 8.71 -1.02 12.31
C ILE A 27 9.28 -0.71 13.70
N ILE A 28 8.46 -0.05 14.53
CA ILE A 28 8.84 0.25 15.91
C ILE A 28 8.46 -0.90 16.84
N THR A 29 7.30 -1.52 16.60
CA THR A 29 6.76 -2.62 17.40
C THR A 29 6.01 -3.62 16.52
N GLY A 30 5.93 -4.87 16.98
CA GLY A 30 5.21 -5.95 16.28
C GLY A 30 6.09 -6.76 15.33
N GLU A 31 5.56 -7.90 14.91
CA GLU A 31 6.20 -8.81 13.96
C GLU A 31 5.47 -8.75 12.62
N TYR A 32 6.22 -8.56 11.55
CA TYR A 32 5.70 -8.43 10.19
C TYR A 32 6.50 -9.30 9.24
N ALA A 33 5.86 -9.73 8.16
CA ALA A 33 6.48 -10.50 7.11
C ALA A 33 6.26 -9.83 5.74
N VAL A 34 7.14 -10.17 4.79
CA VAL A 34 6.90 -9.86 3.37
C VAL A 34 5.57 -10.48 2.96
N GLY A 35 4.72 -9.68 2.32
CA GLY A 35 3.37 -10.04 1.94
C GLY A 35 2.26 -9.49 2.84
N ASP A 36 2.59 -9.02 4.05
CA ASP A 36 1.62 -8.41 4.95
C ASP A 36 1.11 -7.08 4.40
N TYR A 37 -0.18 -6.82 4.58
CA TYR A 37 -0.77 -5.51 4.33
C TYR A 37 -0.71 -4.67 5.60
N VAL A 38 -0.34 -3.40 5.48
CA VAL A 38 -0.14 -2.51 6.63
C VAL A 38 -0.64 -1.10 6.38
N LEU A 39 -0.97 -0.39 7.46
CA LEU A 39 -1.10 1.06 7.43
C LEU A 39 0.19 1.73 7.88
N VAL A 40 0.57 2.78 7.14
CA VAL A 40 1.72 3.62 7.45
C VAL A 40 1.25 5.04 7.76
N MET A 41 1.80 5.64 8.81
CA MET A 41 1.59 7.04 9.17
C MET A 41 2.90 7.61 9.70
N GLY A 42 3.27 8.81 9.22
CA GLY A 42 4.53 9.45 9.64
C GLY A 42 5.78 8.63 9.32
N GLY A 43 5.74 7.76 8.30
CA GLY A 43 6.85 6.87 7.96
C GLY A 43 7.03 5.67 8.91
N MET A 44 6.01 5.32 9.70
CA MET A 44 6.03 4.16 10.60
C MET A 44 4.89 3.19 10.27
N VAL A 45 5.18 1.90 10.40
CA VAL A 45 4.17 0.84 10.33
C VAL A 45 3.39 0.83 11.65
N ILE A 46 2.07 1.05 11.58
CA ILE A 46 1.24 1.21 12.79
C ILE A 46 0.34 0.00 13.03
N GLN A 47 -0.15 -0.64 11.97
CA GLN A 47 -0.97 -1.84 12.11
C GLN A 47 -0.87 -2.76 10.90
N LYS A 48 -0.98 -4.06 11.17
CA LYS A 48 -1.27 -5.10 10.17
C LYS A 48 -2.75 -5.08 9.82
N VAL A 49 -3.06 -5.19 8.54
CA VAL A 49 -4.42 -5.30 8.01
C VAL A 49 -4.64 -6.74 7.53
N PRO A 50 -5.70 -7.43 7.99
CA PRO A 50 -6.04 -8.75 7.48
C PRO A 50 -6.25 -8.72 5.97
N SER A 51 -5.72 -9.71 5.25
CA SER A 51 -5.70 -9.72 3.78
C SER A 51 -7.09 -9.61 3.14
N HIS A 52 -8.13 -10.15 3.79
CA HIS A 52 -9.50 -10.08 3.30
C HIS A 52 -10.10 -8.66 3.40
N GLU A 53 -9.74 -7.89 4.44
CA GLU A 53 -10.16 -6.50 4.61
C GLU A 53 -9.41 -5.56 3.66
N ALA A 54 -8.13 -5.83 3.43
CA ALA A 54 -7.30 -5.05 2.51
C ALA A 54 -7.83 -5.11 1.06
N ILE A 55 -8.25 -6.29 0.60
CA ILE A 55 -8.81 -6.47 -0.75
C ILE A 55 -10.13 -5.69 -0.90
N ALA A 56 -11.04 -5.79 0.08
CA ALA A 56 -12.30 -5.06 0.07
C ALA A 56 -12.09 -3.54 0.07
N ALA A 57 -11.13 -3.04 0.87
CA ALA A 57 -10.76 -1.63 0.89
C ALA A 57 -10.17 -1.15 -0.44
N LEU A 58 -9.28 -1.94 -1.06
CA LEU A 58 -8.68 -1.63 -2.37
C LEU A 58 -9.72 -1.66 -3.50
N GLU A 59 -10.64 -2.62 -3.47
CA GLU A 59 -11.71 -2.72 -4.47
C GLU A 59 -12.67 -1.53 -4.37
N ASN A 60 -13.05 -1.12 -3.16
CA ASN A 60 -13.88 0.06 -2.94
C ASN A 60 -13.18 1.35 -3.38
N TYR A 61 -11.88 1.48 -3.10
CA TYR A 61 -11.10 2.63 -3.58
C TYR A 61 -11.04 2.68 -5.10
N ARG A 62 -10.77 1.55 -5.78
CA ARG A 62 -10.79 1.47 -7.25
C ARG A 62 -12.15 1.87 -7.84
N LYS A 63 -13.25 1.36 -7.26
CA LYS A 63 -14.62 1.70 -7.70
C LYS A 63 -14.94 3.18 -7.54
N ALA A 64 -14.48 3.81 -6.45
CA ALA A 64 -14.68 5.24 -6.21
C ALA A 64 -13.91 6.10 -7.23
N VAL A 65 -12.67 5.73 -7.55
CA VAL A 65 -11.85 6.46 -8.54
C VAL A 65 -12.42 6.33 -9.96
N SER A 66 -13.13 5.23 -10.29
CA SER A 66 -13.70 5.03 -11.62
C SER A 66 -15.05 5.73 -11.88
N LYS A 67 -15.68 6.38 -10.89
CA LYS A 67 -17.07 6.87 -11.03
C LYS A 67 -17.26 8.39 -11.02
N ASP A 68 -16.24 9.19 -10.74
CA ASP A 68 -16.30 10.63 -10.91
C ASP A 68 -15.35 11.08 -12.02
N GLY A 69 -15.93 11.56 -13.12
CA GLY A 69 -15.20 12.24 -14.17
C GLY A 69 -14.56 13.52 -13.63
N GLY A 70 -13.24 13.53 -13.55
CA GLY A 70 -12.43 14.71 -13.24
C GLY A 70 -10.95 14.32 -13.08
N GLY A 71 -10.16 14.54 -14.14
CA GLY A 71 -8.76 14.09 -14.30
C GLY A 71 -7.79 14.51 -13.18
N SER A 72 -6.61 13.91 -13.07
CA SER A 72 -5.60 13.76 -14.13
C SER A 72 -4.84 12.43 -14.08
N GLU A 73 -4.66 11.79 -15.24
CA GLU A 73 -3.81 10.61 -15.47
C GLU A 73 -2.31 10.94 -15.34
N PRO A 74 -1.45 9.99 -14.94
CA PRO A 74 -0.11 9.90 -15.48
C PRO A 74 -0.04 8.81 -16.56
N PRO A 75 0.75 9.02 -17.63
CA PRO A 75 0.88 8.05 -18.72
C PRO A 75 1.88 6.97 -18.32
N VAL A 76 1.67 5.73 -18.74
CA VAL A 76 2.75 4.85 -19.22
C VAL A 76 2.16 3.77 -20.12
N ASP A 77 2.14 4.08 -21.41
CA ASP A 77 2.43 3.08 -22.44
C ASP A 77 3.87 2.59 -22.23
N VAL A 78 4.06 1.28 -22.01
CA VAL A 78 5.27 0.57 -22.44
C VAL A 78 4.88 -0.81 -23.00
N VAL A 79 4.77 -0.83 -24.33
CA VAL A 79 5.36 -1.79 -25.28
C VAL A 79 4.83 -3.23 -25.29
N LYS A 80 4.20 -3.55 -26.43
CA LYS A 80 4.63 -4.69 -27.26
C LYS A 80 5.46 -4.16 -28.41
#